data_AF-A0A1W9T6S7-F1
#
_entry.id   AF-A0A1W9T6S7-F1
#
_cell.length_a   1.000
_cell.length_b   1.000
_cell.length_c   1.000
_cell.angle_alpha   90.00
_cell.angle_beta   90.00
_cell.angle_gamma   90.00
#
_symmetry.space_group_name_H-M   'P 1'
#
loop_
_entity.id
_entity.type
_entity.pdbx_description
1 polymer ?
#
loop_
_entity_poly.entity_id
_entity_poly.type
_entity_poly.pdbx_seq_one_letter_code
_entity_poly.pdbx_strand_id
1 'polypeptide(L)'
;MNLFSRDVDLARYEPGVFGAWYLSSQVLCGGTNGIVAGTQFTASGVDFSAAQVAEGGVIYLESADGAIKGAFEIVSVIDSTHLTVSVLRASDEQSAIPIGSASGLTWRIVSYAPQAYEVLWQLSQKLGLSPGCASAQSVDDIVEVEPLRQASVFGILVAVFEALYAGLDGQTVLVEKKEHYQWRYEKAIERLTVNVDTDGDGDADQSVRPSVVQLVRE
;
A
#
# COMPACT_ATOMS: atom_id res chain seq x y z
N MET A 1 -12.89 2.56 4.49
CA MET A 1 -12.71 1.34 3.68
C MET A 1 -11.46 0.68 4.23
N ASN A 2 -11.59 -0.47 4.88
CA ASN A 2 -10.50 -1.05 5.65
C ASN A 2 -9.67 -1.94 4.73
N LEU A 3 -8.46 -1.46 4.43
CA LEU A 3 -7.42 -2.21 3.73
C LEU A 3 -6.45 -2.77 4.77
N PHE A 4 -5.86 -3.93 4.51
CA PHE A 4 -4.85 -4.50 5.42
C PHE A 4 -3.48 -3.82 5.34
N SER A 5 -3.20 -3.11 4.25
CA SER A 5 -1.95 -2.37 4.06
C SER A 5 -2.21 -1.07 3.30
N ARG A 6 -1.30 -0.11 3.45
CA ARG A 6 -1.32 1.20 2.79
C ARG A 6 -0.20 1.30 1.75
N ASP A 7 -0.27 2.29 0.86
CA ASP A 7 0.77 2.49 -0.17
C ASP A 7 2.18 2.64 0.43
N VAL A 8 2.32 3.28 1.60
CA VAL A 8 3.59 3.39 2.33
C VAL A 8 4.16 2.02 2.71
N ASP A 9 3.30 1.03 2.98
CA ASP A 9 3.73 -0.33 3.31
C ASP A 9 4.33 -1.02 2.07
N LEU A 10 3.83 -0.75 0.87
CA LEU A 10 4.44 -1.22 -0.38
C LEU A 10 5.80 -0.56 -0.60
N ALA A 11 5.90 0.76 -0.37
CA ALA A 11 7.14 1.51 -0.59
C ALA A 11 8.30 1.04 0.30
N ARG A 12 8.00 0.44 1.46
CA ARG A 12 9.00 -0.20 2.34
C ARG A 12 9.66 -1.43 1.70
N TYR A 13 8.97 -2.13 0.81
CA TYR A 13 9.50 -3.32 0.13
C TYR A 13 9.95 -3.03 -1.30
N GLU A 14 9.18 -2.24 -2.04
CA GLU A 14 9.43 -1.97 -3.45
C GLU A 14 9.11 -0.51 -3.80
N PRO A 15 9.96 0.46 -3.40
CA PRO A 15 9.72 1.87 -3.72
C PRO A 15 9.73 2.12 -5.25
N GLY A 16 10.30 1.20 -6.03
CA GLY A 16 10.33 1.24 -7.49
C GLY A 16 8.95 1.27 -8.14
N VAL A 17 7.91 0.71 -7.51
CA VAL A 17 6.54 0.76 -8.07
C VAL A 17 5.99 2.18 -8.09
N PHE A 18 6.41 3.08 -7.19
CA PHE A 18 6.05 4.50 -7.27
C PHE A 18 6.97 5.30 -8.20
N GLY A 19 8.16 4.76 -8.45
CA GLY A 19 9.22 5.30 -9.29
C GLY A 19 9.17 4.80 -10.73
N ALA A 20 10.13 3.96 -11.12
CA ALA A 20 10.31 3.51 -12.50
C ALA A 20 9.19 2.58 -13.01
N TRP A 21 8.45 1.92 -12.11
CA TRP A 21 7.46 0.89 -12.46
C TRP A 21 6.05 1.26 -12.01
N TYR A 22 5.69 2.54 -12.14
CA TYR A 22 4.34 2.98 -11.78
C TYR A 22 3.33 2.70 -12.89
N LEU A 23 2.08 2.45 -12.48
CA LEU A 23 0.95 2.33 -13.39
C LEU A 23 0.38 3.73 -13.63
N SER A 24 0.47 4.23 -14.86
CA SER A 24 0.01 5.59 -15.20
C SER A 24 -1.49 5.79 -14.99
N SER A 25 -2.29 4.73 -15.13
CA SER A 25 -3.73 4.72 -14.86
C SER A 25 -4.09 4.82 -13.37
N GLN A 26 -3.09 4.77 -12.48
CA GLN A 26 -3.26 4.83 -11.02
C GLN A 26 -2.63 6.08 -10.40
N VAL A 27 -2.26 7.06 -11.24
CA VAL A 27 -1.86 8.38 -10.77
C VAL A 27 -3.10 9.15 -10.33
N LEU A 28 -3.17 9.52 -9.05
CA LEU A 28 -4.25 10.35 -8.50
C LEU A 28 -4.10 11.80 -8.94
N CYS A 29 -2.88 12.33 -8.84
CA CYS A 29 -2.50 13.66 -9.30
C CYS A 29 -0.97 13.78 -9.43
N GLY A 30 -0.51 14.82 -10.14
CA GLY A 30 0.90 15.09 -10.35
C GLY A 30 1.14 16.39 -11.10
N GLY A 31 2.40 16.81 -11.20
CA GLY A 31 2.79 18.06 -11.84
C GLY A 31 4.30 18.31 -11.82
N THR A 32 4.71 19.51 -12.23
CA THR A 32 6.12 19.95 -12.31
C THR A 32 6.41 21.20 -11.49
N ASN A 33 5.43 21.64 -10.70
CA ASN A 33 5.48 22.84 -9.86
C ASN A 33 5.56 22.49 -8.35
N GLY A 34 6.00 21.27 -8.01
CA GLY A 34 6.10 20.84 -6.62
C GLY A 34 7.19 21.61 -5.89
N ILE A 35 6.92 21.96 -4.63
CA ILE A 35 7.89 22.58 -3.73
C ILE A 35 7.92 21.76 -2.45
N VAL A 36 9.12 21.41 -1.99
CA VAL A 36 9.33 20.79 -0.68
C VAL A 36 10.22 21.69 0.16
N ALA A 37 9.88 21.84 1.44
CA ALA A 37 10.68 22.53 2.44
C ALA A 37 10.64 21.74 3.76
N GLY A 38 11.71 20.99 4.02
CA GLY A 38 11.78 20.06 5.15
C GLY A 38 10.82 18.89 4.95
N THR A 39 9.71 18.91 5.69
CA THR A 39 8.63 17.91 5.62
C THR A 39 7.36 18.47 5.00
N GLN A 40 7.35 19.72 4.54
CA GLN A 40 6.16 20.30 3.93
C GLN A 40 6.27 20.22 2.41
N PHE A 41 5.25 19.66 1.76
CA PHE A 41 5.11 19.66 0.31
C PHE A 41 3.92 20.52 -0.11
N THR A 42 4.11 21.31 -1.17
CA THR A 42 3.06 22.16 -1.74
C THR A 42 3.03 22.07 -3.25
N ALA A 43 1.83 22.10 -3.82
CA ALA A 43 1.64 22.23 -5.26
C ALA A 43 0.40 23.08 -5.57
N SER A 44 0.58 24.18 -6.30
CA SER A 44 -0.52 25.05 -6.69
C SER A 44 -1.34 24.43 -7.84
N GLY A 45 -2.65 24.68 -7.85
CA GLY A 45 -3.53 24.25 -8.96
C GLY A 45 -3.93 22.77 -8.93
N VAL A 46 -3.64 22.08 -7.82
CA VAL A 46 -4.17 20.76 -7.50
C VAL A 46 -5.00 20.86 -6.21
N ASP A 47 -6.00 19.99 -6.08
CA ASP A 47 -6.73 19.78 -4.85
C ASP A 47 -6.50 18.33 -4.39
N PHE A 48 -5.65 18.15 -3.36
CA PHE A 48 -5.30 16.83 -2.82
C PHE A 48 -6.51 16.11 -2.24
N SER A 49 -7.44 16.84 -1.61
CA SER A 49 -8.66 16.26 -1.05
C SER A 49 -9.59 15.78 -2.17
N ALA A 50 -9.77 16.58 -3.22
CA ALA A 50 -10.57 16.18 -4.38
C ALA A 50 -9.93 15.03 -5.18
N ALA A 51 -8.60 14.95 -5.21
CA ALA A 51 -7.84 13.84 -5.80
C ALA A 51 -7.81 12.58 -4.92
N GLN A 52 -8.50 12.58 -3.78
CA GLN A 52 -8.57 11.47 -2.82
C GLN A 52 -7.19 11.05 -2.26
N VAL A 53 -6.26 11.99 -2.15
CA VAL A 53 -4.99 11.76 -1.46
C VAL A 53 -5.27 11.56 0.03
N ALA A 54 -4.59 10.61 0.65
CA ALA A 54 -4.77 10.26 2.05
C ALA A 54 -3.44 10.01 2.76
N GLU A 55 -3.47 10.04 4.09
CA GLU A 55 -2.38 9.59 4.95
C GLU A 55 -2.00 8.14 4.67
N GLY A 56 -0.70 7.84 4.74
CA GLY A 56 -0.14 6.54 4.36
C GLY A 56 -0.07 6.31 2.85
N GLY A 57 -0.44 7.32 2.06
CA GLY A 57 -0.13 7.41 0.63
C GLY A 57 1.36 7.63 0.37
N VAL A 58 1.75 7.59 -0.91
CA VAL A 58 3.14 7.79 -1.34
C VAL A 58 3.20 8.82 -2.45
N ILE A 59 4.14 9.76 -2.30
CA ILE A 59 4.47 10.76 -3.31
C ILE A 59 5.86 10.46 -3.89
N TYR A 60 5.96 10.38 -5.21
CA TYR A 60 7.27 10.36 -5.88
C TYR A 60 7.68 11.79 -6.20
N LEU A 61 8.91 12.16 -5.85
CA LEU A 61 9.50 13.48 -6.11
C LEU A 61 10.79 13.34 -6.91
N GLU A 62 11.01 14.26 -7.84
CA GLU A 62 12.24 14.36 -8.63
C GLU A 62 12.60 15.82 -8.90
N SER A 63 13.76 16.25 -8.40
CA SER A 63 14.37 17.55 -8.68
C SER A 63 15.20 17.49 -9.96
N ALA A 64 15.33 18.63 -10.65
CA ALA A 64 16.08 18.72 -11.91
C ALA A 64 17.57 18.39 -11.75
N ASP A 65 18.15 18.67 -10.58
CA ASP A 65 19.53 18.35 -10.23
C ASP A 65 19.71 16.93 -9.66
N GLY A 66 18.62 16.17 -9.49
CA GLY A 66 18.61 14.82 -8.94
C GLY A 66 18.90 14.73 -7.44
N ALA A 67 19.04 15.86 -6.73
CA ALA A 67 19.29 15.87 -5.28
C ALA A 67 18.14 15.28 -4.48
N ILE A 68 16.90 15.46 -4.95
CA ILE A 68 15.71 14.80 -4.42
C ILE A 68 15.18 13.89 -5.51
N LYS A 69 15.26 12.58 -5.31
CA LYS A 69 14.72 11.58 -6.23
C LYS A 69 14.28 10.34 -5.48
N GLY A 70 12.97 10.08 -5.41
CA GLY A 70 12.48 8.89 -4.74
C GLY A 70 11.01 8.94 -4.36
N ALA A 71 10.57 7.86 -3.72
CA ALA A 71 9.25 7.70 -3.13
C ALA A 71 9.30 8.11 -1.64
N PHE A 72 8.34 8.94 -1.24
CA PHE A 72 8.25 9.52 0.09
C PHE A 72 6.85 9.29 0.67
N GLU A 73 6.78 9.16 1.98
CA GLU A 73 5.53 8.94 2.71
C GLU A 73 4.72 10.24 2.78
N ILE A 74 3.41 10.15 2.58
CA ILE A 74 2.45 11.20 2.92
C ILE A 74 1.98 10.95 4.34
N VAL A 75 2.48 11.74 5.29
CA VAL A 75 2.16 11.64 6.71
C VAL A 75 0.80 12.23 7.01
N SER A 76 0.44 13.35 6.37
CA SER A 76 -0.89 13.93 6.52
C SER A 76 -1.25 14.84 5.35
N VAL A 77 -2.55 14.99 5.11
CA VAL A 77 -3.11 16.02 4.21
C VAL A 77 -3.51 17.20 5.08
N ILE A 78 -2.82 18.33 4.92
CA ILE A 78 -3.07 19.53 5.75
C ILE A 78 -4.27 20.30 5.18
N ASP A 79 -4.26 20.53 3.87
CA ASP A 79 -5.35 21.14 3.11
C ASP A 79 -5.26 20.73 1.63
N SER A 80 -6.04 21.36 0.76
CA SER A 80 -6.11 21.04 -0.68
C SER A 80 -4.78 21.20 -1.41
N THR A 81 -3.83 21.99 -0.91
CA THR A 81 -2.55 22.30 -1.58
C THR A 81 -1.31 22.02 -0.73
N HIS A 82 -1.48 21.55 0.51
CA HIS A 82 -0.38 21.27 1.44
C HIS A 82 -0.44 19.83 1.99
N LEU A 83 0.70 19.15 1.95
CA LEU A 83 0.92 17.84 2.57
C LEU A 83 2.06 17.91 3.58
N THR A 84 1.97 17.08 4.62
CA THR A 84 3.16 16.66 5.38
C THR A 84 3.72 15.42 4.71
N VAL A 85 4.98 15.48 4.31
CA VAL A 85 5.73 14.40 3.66
C VAL A 85 6.97 14.03 4.47
N SER A 86 7.42 12.79 4.33
CA SER A 86 8.55 12.26 5.08
C SER A 86 9.36 11.26 4.27
N VAL A 87 10.65 11.12 4.61
CA VAL A 87 11.35 9.85 4.36
C VAL A 87 10.57 8.72 5.04
N LEU A 88 10.53 7.52 4.45
CA LEU A 88 9.77 6.38 4.99
C LEU A 88 10.10 6.15 6.47
N ARG A 89 9.08 6.25 7.34
CA ARG A 89 9.21 6.04 8.78
C ARG A 89 9.11 4.55 9.13
N ALA A 90 9.75 4.16 10.24
CA ALA A 90 9.68 2.80 10.75
C ALA A 90 8.31 2.49 11.40
N SER A 91 7.67 3.50 11.99
CA SER A 91 6.32 3.42 12.54
C SER A 91 5.59 4.77 12.40
N ASP A 92 4.26 4.73 12.50
CA ASP A 92 3.42 5.93 12.39
C ASP A 92 3.60 6.90 13.57
N GLU A 93 4.15 6.42 14.68
CA GLU A 93 4.44 7.20 15.89
C GLU A 93 5.69 8.09 15.75
N GLN A 94 6.57 7.79 14.79
CA GLN A 94 7.77 8.58 14.57
C GLN A 94 7.44 9.94 13.98
N SER A 95 8.15 10.99 14.39
CA SER A 95 8.01 12.30 13.73
C SER A 95 8.42 12.23 12.25
N ALA A 96 7.82 13.08 11.42
CA ALA A 96 8.20 13.21 10.01
C ALA A 96 9.69 13.58 9.87
N ILE A 97 10.37 12.89 8.96
CA ILE A 97 11.80 13.03 8.67
C ILE A 97 11.96 13.93 7.43
N PRO A 98 12.68 15.06 7.52
CA PRO A 98 12.86 16.00 6.41
C PRO A 98 13.46 15.36 5.15
N ILE A 99 12.91 15.73 3.99
CA ILE A 99 13.35 15.26 2.66
C ILE A 99 14.45 16.17 2.08
N GLY A 100 14.46 17.43 2.47
CA GLY A 100 15.35 18.46 1.93
C GLY A 100 14.57 19.71 1.56
N SER A 101 15.11 20.53 0.65
CA SER A 101 14.39 21.70 0.13
C SER A 101 14.66 21.89 -1.35
N ALA A 102 13.60 21.99 -2.15
CA ALA A 102 13.68 22.18 -3.59
C ALA A 102 12.35 22.73 -4.13
N SER A 103 12.41 23.40 -5.27
CA SER A 103 11.26 23.95 -5.99
C SER A 103 11.27 23.50 -7.45
N GLY A 104 10.11 23.48 -8.10
CA GLY A 104 10.01 23.00 -9.48
C GLY A 104 10.22 21.50 -9.59
N LEU A 105 9.86 20.76 -8.53
CA LEU A 105 9.90 19.31 -8.50
C LEU A 105 8.89 18.75 -9.50
N THR A 106 9.32 17.74 -10.26
CA THR A 106 8.39 16.81 -10.90
C THR A 106 7.87 15.86 -9.82
N TRP A 107 6.56 15.72 -9.74
CA TRP A 107 5.92 14.96 -8.68
C TRP A 107 4.69 14.20 -9.17
N ARG A 108 4.38 13.10 -8.49
CA ARG A 108 3.14 12.34 -8.68
C ARG A 108 2.77 11.59 -7.41
N ILE A 109 1.48 11.39 -7.22
CA ILE A 109 0.92 10.52 -6.19
C ILE A 109 0.24 9.36 -6.90
N VAL A 110 0.68 8.15 -6.59
CA VAL A 110 0.17 6.90 -7.17
C VAL A 110 -0.46 6.11 -6.03
N SER A 111 -1.63 5.52 -6.26
CA SER A 111 -2.26 4.65 -5.28
C SER A 111 -2.61 3.29 -5.86
N TYR A 112 -2.26 2.25 -5.12
CA TYR A 112 -2.57 0.87 -5.43
C TYR A 112 -3.82 0.39 -4.67
N ALA A 113 -4.66 1.30 -4.19
CA ALA A 113 -5.90 0.99 -3.51
C ALA A 113 -6.81 -0.02 -4.25
N PRO A 114 -6.93 -0.01 -5.60
CA PRO A 114 -7.68 -1.04 -6.33
C PRO A 114 -7.10 -2.45 -6.10
N GLN A 115 -5.78 -2.62 -6.24
CA GLN A 115 -5.11 -3.90 -5.98
C GLN A 115 -5.20 -4.28 -4.49
N ALA A 116 -5.09 -3.30 -3.59
CA ALA A 116 -5.23 -3.52 -2.16
C ALA A 116 -6.61 -4.05 -1.79
N TYR A 117 -7.66 -3.56 -2.44
CA TYR A 117 -9.02 -4.04 -2.25
C TYR A 117 -9.20 -5.47 -2.76
N GLU A 118 -8.68 -5.79 -3.95
CA GLU A 118 -8.72 -7.17 -4.47
C GLU A 118 -8.00 -8.15 -3.54
N VAL A 119 -6.86 -7.75 -2.98
CA VAL A 119 -6.11 -8.58 -2.04
C VAL A 119 -6.80 -8.70 -0.69
N LEU A 120 -7.44 -7.64 -0.18
CA LEU A 120 -8.33 -7.69 0.99
C LEU A 120 -9.43 -8.72 0.77
N TRP A 121 -10.09 -8.67 -0.39
CA TRP A 121 -11.17 -9.59 -0.74
C TRP A 121 -10.65 -11.05 -0.78
N GLN A 122 -9.52 -11.31 -1.42
CA GLN A 122 -8.93 -12.66 -1.47
C GLN A 122 -8.48 -13.18 -0.10
N LEU A 123 -7.87 -12.33 0.74
CA LEU A 123 -7.42 -12.70 2.08
C LEU A 123 -8.61 -12.99 3.00
N SER A 124 -9.64 -12.13 2.97
CA SER A 124 -10.86 -12.34 3.73
C SER A 124 -11.58 -13.63 3.30
N GLN A 125 -11.63 -13.95 1.99
CA GLN A 125 -12.12 -15.24 1.50
C GLN A 125 -11.36 -16.42 2.10
N LYS A 126 -10.02 -16.38 2.08
CA LYS A 126 -9.18 -17.48 2.61
C LYS A 126 -9.38 -17.71 4.11
N LEU A 127 -9.71 -16.65 4.84
CA LEU A 127 -9.96 -16.67 6.27
C LEU A 127 -11.43 -16.99 6.61
N GLY A 128 -12.33 -16.97 5.63
CA GLY A 128 -13.76 -17.12 5.90
C GLY A 128 -14.39 -15.89 6.55
N LEU A 129 -13.86 -14.69 6.28
CA LEU A 129 -14.32 -13.40 6.83
C LEU A 129 -14.95 -12.52 5.74
N SER A 130 -15.78 -11.57 6.15
CA SER A 130 -16.31 -10.49 5.29
C SER A 130 -15.20 -9.46 5.01
N PRO A 131 -15.04 -8.93 3.78
CA PRO A 131 -16.03 -8.95 2.70
C PRO A 131 -16.02 -10.21 1.82
N GLY A 132 -14.96 -11.02 1.86
CA GLY A 132 -14.80 -12.18 0.98
C GLY A 132 -15.84 -13.28 1.15
N CYS A 133 -16.33 -13.48 2.37
CA CYS A 133 -17.41 -14.40 2.71
C CYS A 133 -18.61 -13.60 3.24
N ALA A 134 -19.68 -13.53 2.44
CA ALA A 134 -20.90 -12.84 2.84
C ALA A 134 -21.50 -13.44 4.13
N SER A 135 -22.01 -12.57 5.00
CA SER A 135 -22.60 -12.92 6.31
C SER A 135 -21.64 -13.57 7.32
N ALA A 136 -20.33 -13.60 7.03
CA ALA A 136 -19.31 -13.95 8.00
C ALA A 136 -18.95 -12.73 8.88
N GLN A 137 -18.16 -12.99 9.92
CA GLN A 137 -17.58 -11.98 10.78
C GLN A 137 -16.71 -10.99 9.98
N SER A 138 -16.64 -9.73 10.44
CA SER A 138 -15.92 -8.69 9.73
C SER A 138 -14.41 -8.85 9.91
N VAL A 139 -13.63 -8.46 8.90
CA VAL A 139 -12.19 -8.21 9.08
C VAL A 139 -11.90 -7.06 10.04
N ASP A 140 -12.90 -6.24 10.35
CA ASP A 140 -12.80 -5.15 11.33
C ASP A 140 -12.70 -5.68 12.76
N ASP A 141 -13.11 -6.93 12.98
CA ASP A 141 -13.11 -7.61 14.27
C ASP A 141 -11.75 -8.27 14.56
N ILE A 142 -10.74 -8.04 13.71
CA ILE A 142 -9.39 -8.58 13.85
C ILE A 142 -8.60 -7.73 14.84
N VAL A 143 -8.08 -8.36 15.89
CA VAL A 143 -7.33 -7.70 16.97
C VAL A 143 -5.94 -7.24 16.51
N GLU A 144 -5.23 -8.09 15.74
CA GLU A 144 -3.87 -7.82 15.26
C GLU A 144 -3.77 -7.95 13.74
N VAL A 145 -3.46 -6.84 13.07
CA VAL A 145 -3.43 -6.78 11.59
C VAL A 145 -2.02 -6.93 11.01
N GLU A 146 -0.97 -6.89 11.82
CA GLU A 146 0.43 -6.92 11.38
C GLU A 146 0.78 -8.13 10.49
N PRO A 147 0.38 -9.38 10.82
CA PRO A 147 0.62 -10.52 9.95
C PRO A 147 -0.10 -10.40 8.60
N LEU A 148 -1.30 -9.82 8.60
CA LEU A 148 -2.11 -9.57 7.41
C LEU A 148 -1.55 -8.45 6.55
N ARG A 149 -1.02 -7.40 7.17
CA ARG A 149 -0.38 -6.28 6.48
C ARG A 149 0.73 -6.79 5.58
N GLN A 150 1.61 -7.66 6.07
CA GLN A 150 2.69 -8.20 5.25
C GLN A 150 2.17 -9.10 4.12
N ALA A 151 1.22 -9.99 4.40
CA ALA A 151 0.62 -10.83 3.36
C ALA A 151 -0.07 -9.97 2.29
N SER A 152 -0.78 -8.92 2.71
CA SER A 152 -1.44 -7.96 1.83
C SER A 152 -0.44 -7.23 0.94
N VAL A 153 0.66 -6.71 1.48
CA VAL A 153 1.70 -6.06 0.67
C VAL A 153 2.23 -6.99 -0.43
N PHE A 154 2.56 -8.23 -0.09
CA PHE A 154 3.09 -9.16 -1.11
C PHE A 154 2.04 -9.52 -2.16
N GLY A 155 0.79 -9.75 -1.77
CA GLY A 155 -0.30 -9.96 -2.71
C GLY A 155 -0.49 -8.77 -3.66
N ILE A 156 -0.39 -7.55 -3.15
CA ILE A 156 -0.52 -6.34 -3.97
C ILE A 156 0.64 -6.23 -4.95
N LEU A 157 1.88 -6.46 -4.50
CA LEU A 157 3.05 -6.40 -5.38
C LEU A 157 2.98 -7.46 -6.50
N VAL A 158 2.46 -8.67 -6.22
CA VAL A 158 2.17 -9.65 -7.26
C VAL A 158 1.20 -9.08 -8.30
N ALA A 159 0.06 -8.53 -7.87
CA ALA A 159 -0.94 -7.96 -8.77
C ALA A 159 -0.39 -6.77 -9.58
N VAL A 160 0.46 -5.93 -8.98
CA VAL A 160 1.10 -4.79 -9.65
C VAL A 160 2.08 -5.27 -10.72
N PHE A 161 2.98 -6.20 -10.40
CA PHE A 161 3.93 -6.73 -11.38
C PHE A 161 3.28 -7.54 -12.48
N GLU A 162 2.16 -8.22 -12.19
CA GLU A 162 1.33 -8.87 -13.20
C GLU A 162 0.70 -7.84 -14.16
N ALA A 163 0.13 -6.76 -13.62
CA ALA A 163 -0.46 -5.68 -14.44
C ALA A 163 0.59 -4.96 -15.31
N LEU A 164 1.80 -4.76 -14.81
CA LEU A 164 2.89 -4.14 -15.57
C LEU A 164 3.43 -5.04 -16.69
N TYR A 165 3.42 -6.35 -16.49
CA TYR A 165 4.01 -7.30 -17.43
C TYR A 165 3.24 -7.37 -18.76
N ALA A 166 1.90 -7.33 -18.73
CA ALA A 166 0.97 -7.22 -19.88
C ALA A 166 1.33 -7.98 -21.19
N GLY A 167 2.20 -9.00 -21.14
CA GLY A 167 2.68 -9.75 -22.30
C GLY A 167 3.71 -9.03 -23.18
N LEU A 168 4.40 -7.98 -22.69
CA LEU A 168 5.45 -7.32 -23.46
C LEU A 168 6.78 -8.09 -23.36
N ASP A 169 7.22 -8.65 -24.48
CA ASP A 169 8.51 -9.34 -24.59
C ASP A 169 9.67 -8.46 -24.10
N GLY A 170 10.60 -9.06 -23.35
CA GLY A 170 11.85 -8.42 -22.92
C GLY A 170 11.87 -7.83 -21.51
N GLN A 171 10.81 -7.98 -20.72
CA GLN A 171 10.75 -7.48 -19.33
C GLN A 171 10.96 -8.57 -18.27
N THR A 172 12.04 -9.36 -18.40
CA THR A 172 12.35 -10.48 -17.49
C THR A 172 12.38 -10.07 -16.02
N VAL A 173 12.88 -8.87 -15.72
CA VAL A 173 12.94 -8.35 -14.34
C VAL A 173 11.56 -8.23 -13.68
N LEU A 174 10.49 -7.92 -14.43
CA LEU A 174 9.15 -7.82 -13.86
C LEU A 174 8.58 -9.20 -13.54
N VAL A 175 8.88 -10.19 -14.38
CA VAL A 175 8.51 -11.60 -14.14
C VAL A 175 9.22 -12.11 -12.89
N GLU A 176 10.53 -11.91 -12.79
CA GLU A 176 11.33 -12.31 -11.62
C GLU A 176 10.83 -11.63 -10.33
N LYS A 177 10.47 -10.34 -10.38
CA LYS A 177 9.87 -9.65 -9.23
C LYS A 177 8.50 -10.21 -8.87
N LYS A 178 7.64 -10.47 -9.84
CA LYS A 178 6.34 -11.11 -9.61
C LYS A 178 6.51 -12.46 -8.92
N GLU A 179 7.37 -13.33 -9.45
CA GLU A 179 7.66 -14.65 -8.89
C GLU A 179 8.24 -14.56 -7.47
N HIS A 180 9.16 -13.62 -7.24
CA HIS A 180 9.73 -13.36 -5.92
C HIS A 180 8.64 -12.99 -4.90
N TYR A 181 7.78 -12.02 -5.22
CA TYR A 181 6.71 -11.60 -4.30
C TYR A 181 5.61 -12.65 -4.16
N GLN A 182 5.36 -13.46 -5.20
CA GLN A 182 4.43 -14.58 -5.12
C GLN A 182 4.91 -15.63 -4.12
N TRP A 183 6.18 -16.03 -4.21
CA TRP A 183 6.77 -16.94 -3.22
C TRP A 183 6.69 -16.39 -1.80
N ARG A 184 6.98 -15.09 -1.61
CA ARG A 184 6.86 -14.44 -0.29
C ARG A 184 5.41 -14.37 0.21
N TYR A 185 4.46 -14.12 -0.69
CA TYR A 185 3.04 -14.12 -0.38
C TYR A 185 2.59 -15.50 0.10
N GLU A 186 2.92 -16.56 -0.64
CA GLU A 186 2.60 -17.95 -0.26
C GLU A 186 3.18 -18.30 1.12
N LYS A 187 4.44 -17.92 1.39
CA LYS A 187 5.05 -18.11 2.72
C LYS A 187 4.41 -17.28 3.82
N ALA A 188 3.94 -16.07 3.51
CA ALA A 188 3.19 -15.26 4.48
C ALA A 188 1.83 -15.89 4.80
N ILE A 189 1.14 -16.45 3.80
CA ILE A 189 -0.14 -17.16 3.98
C ILE A 189 0.04 -18.45 4.81
N GLU A 190 1.06 -19.26 4.52
CA GLU A 190 1.31 -20.53 5.23
C GLU A 190 1.47 -20.36 6.75
N ARG A 191 2.04 -19.24 7.19
CA ARG A 191 2.26 -18.92 8.60
C ARG A 191 1.16 -18.07 9.23
N LEU A 192 0.17 -17.62 8.43
CA LEU A 192 -0.81 -16.65 8.86
C LEU A 192 -1.76 -17.26 9.89
N THR A 193 -1.83 -16.63 11.06
CA THR A 193 -2.87 -16.86 12.07
C THR A 193 -3.40 -15.49 12.45
N VAL A 194 -4.72 -15.37 12.48
CA VAL A 194 -5.43 -14.12 12.76
C VAL A 194 -6.29 -14.34 13.98
N ASN A 195 -6.24 -13.41 14.93
CA ASN A 195 -7.06 -13.44 16.13
C ASN A 195 -8.23 -12.48 15.95
N VAL A 196 -9.43 -12.97 16.27
CA VAL A 196 -10.68 -12.26 16.03
C VAL A 196 -11.45 -12.14 17.35
N ASP A 197 -11.91 -10.94 17.63
CA ASP A 197 -12.78 -10.56 18.74
C ASP A 197 -14.24 -10.76 18.31
N THR A 198 -14.96 -11.69 18.93
CA THR A 198 -16.32 -12.07 18.53
C THR A 198 -17.40 -11.41 19.36
N ASP A 199 -17.08 -10.85 20.52
CA ASP A 199 -18.04 -10.24 21.43
C ASP A 199 -17.87 -8.72 21.60
N GLY A 200 -16.79 -8.15 21.04
CA GLY A 200 -16.49 -6.74 20.99
C GLY A 200 -15.83 -6.19 22.26
N ASP A 201 -15.26 -7.05 23.10
CA ASP A 201 -14.56 -6.64 24.32
C ASP A 201 -13.10 -6.19 24.10
N GLY A 202 -12.58 -6.38 22.88
CA GLY A 202 -11.23 -6.05 22.47
C GLY A 202 -10.21 -7.17 22.68
N ASP A 203 -10.60 -8.28 23.29
CA ASP A 203 -9.79 -9.48 23.46
C ASP A 203 -10.12 -10.53 22.38
N ALA A 204 -9.15 -11.40 22.10
CA ALA A 204 -9.32 -12.41 21.06
C ALA A 204 -10.10 -13.63 21.56
N ASP A 205 -11.24 -13.93 20.94
CA ASP A 205 -12.05 -15.12 21.21
C ASP A 205 -11.65 -16.32 20.35
N GLN A 206 -11.26 -16.05 19.11
CA GLN A 206 -11.02 -17.09 18.11
C GLN A 206 -9.75 -16.82 17.31
N SER A 207 -8.97 -17.88 17.07
CA SER A 207 -7.90 -17.86 16.07
C SER A 207 -8.36 -18.52 14.77
N VAL A 208 -8.18 -17.81 13.66
CA VAL A 208 -8.50 -18.23 12.29
C VAL A 208 -7.21 -18.41 11.50
N ARG A 209 -7.17 -19.44 10.66
CA ARG A 209 -6.08 -19.70 9.72
C ARG A 209 -6.62 -19.83 8.30
N PRO A 210 -5.87 -19.41 7.27
CA PRO A 210 -6.25 -19.64 5.89
C PRO A 210 -6.51 -21.13 5.63
N SER A 211 -7.72 -21.46 5.17
CA SER A 211 -8.07 -22.84 4.83
C SER A 211 -7.36 -23.24 3.54
N VAL A 212 -6.41 -24.17 3.61
CA VAL A 212 -5.74 -24.71 2.40
C VAL A 212 -6.59 -25.81 1.75
N VAL A 213 -7.42 -26.53 2.52
CA VAL A 213 -8.40 -27.53 2.03
C VAL A 213 -9.51 -27.71 3.10
N GLN A 214 -10.78 -27.46 2.76
CA GLN A 214 -11.92 -28.00 3.52
C GLN A 214 -12.31 -29.34 2.89
N LEU A 215 -11.88 -30.47 3.47
CA LEU A 215 -12.43 -31.77 3.12
C LEU A 215 -13.80 -31.89 3.80
N VAL A 216 -14.87 -31.72 3.02
CA VAL A 216 -16.23 -32.05 3.47
C VAL A 216 -16.36 -33.56 3.43
N ARG A 217 -16.66 -34.18 4.58
CA ARG A 217 -16.94 -35.61 4.68
C ARG A 217 -18.40 -35.82 4.27
N GLU A 218 -18.62 -36.55 3.16
CA GLU A 218 -19.93 -37.16 2.86
C GLU A 218 -20.18 -38.36 3.78
#